data_AF-A8GNJ2-F1
#
_entry.id   AF-A8GNJ2-F1
#
_cell.length_a   1.000
_cell.length_b   1.000
_cell.length_c   1.000
_cell.angle_alpha   90.00
_cell.angle_beta   90.00
_cell.angle_gamma   90.00
#
_symmetry.space_group_name_H-M   'P 1'
#
loop_
_entity.id
_entity.type
_entity.pdbx_description
1 polymer ?
#
loop_
_entity_poly.entity_id
_entity_poly.type
_entity_poly.pdbx_seq_one_letter_code
_entity_poly.pdbx_strand_id
1 'polypeptide(L)'
;MAEGIITNISDTIEKIKTNDEVTEISAAVKGKIVDIKNVNSRLDTLNKNIVTPDPIQRYLQSEEYITSTLEVLASKIISEVVEHKDVQKLVDNLHINLAQDAKLMPSTADKLKFDVARTEAALKGFVLPLNKGGSFDELSLMGIEDEEEIFAGPIRATKEALIAVSGSSIPKEQYAHAVKDKAIEILKQDPKNTPEKLEKYAKFIIQGDKNQKFNKDSEQFIPRVNQLSQAEFKELQKAATYTVQQISNRLEKNNKISKQLEQTIILTKSSGIKNPEVTIRALNKLDSTYLTDNSTKIAAELKDINNRGTSLWEKFKQIFTGRNYLEERLGKVMDKYISLSDRYVVKTIHDRIFSNALTNPEIAEGLTKFLNEHKDQAATHPEFKNLIPVNGEAITVQPQEVNNFNLAELRKVNPIAFDKTIFEDLIKLRSSNIKPPQITPNISTKNQAAVRSRG
;
A
#
# COMPACT_ATOMS: atom_id res chain seq x y z
N MET A 1 13.46 -50.79 0.13
CA MET A 1 13.71 -50.53 -1.31
C MET A 1 12.43 -49.97 -1.86
N ALA A 2 12.37 -48.65 -2.01
CA ALA A 2 11.19 -47.94 -2.50
C ALA A 2 11.64 -47.13 -3.73
N GLU A 3 10.89 -47.34 -4.80
CA GLU A 3 11.13 -46.85 -6.15
C GLU A 3 11.06 -45.33 -6.23
N GLY A 4 12.01 -44.75 -6.96
CA GLY A 4 12.04 -43.34 -7.28
C GLY A 4 10.98 -42.99 -8.31
N ILE A 5 10.11 -42.05 -7.97
CA ILE A 5 9.26 -41.36 -8.94
C ILE A 5 9.94 -40.03 -9.26
N ILE A 6 10.69 -40.02 -10.36
CA ILE A 6 11.04 -38.81 -11.10
C ILE A 6 9.78 -38.43 -11.89
N THR A 7 9.20 -37.27 -11.62
CA THR A 7 8.17 -36.67 -12.50
C THR A 7 8.56 -35.26 -12.90
N ASN A 8 9.18 -35.22 -14.09
CA ASN A 8 9.23 -34.15 -15.09
C ASN A 8 8.84 -32.73 -14.66
N ILE A 9 9.86 -31.89 -14.52
CA ILE A 9 9.79 -30.46 -14.84
C ILE A 9 9.50 -30.38 -16.34
N SER A 10 8.23 -30.22 -16.71
CA SER A 10 7.85 -29.98 -18.09
C SER A 10 8.15 -28.52 -18.43
N ASP A 11 9.24 -28.32 -19.17
CA ASP A 11 9.62 -27.07 -19.82
C ASP A 11 8.48 -26.53 -20.68
N THR A 12 7.68 -25.62 -20.12
CA THR A 12 6.74 -24.85 -20.93
C THR A 12 7.47 -23.60 -21.41
N ILE A 13 8.07 -23.72 -22.59
CA ILE A 13 8.66 -22.59 -23.32
C ILE A 13 7.52 -21.64 -23.73
N GLU A 14 7.36 -20.51 -23.04
CA GLU A 14 6.57 -19.39 -23.57
C GLU A 14 7.34 -18.77 -24.75
N LYS A 15 7.02 -19.21 -25.97
CA LYS A 15 7.50 -18.62 -27.21
C LYS A 15 6.66 -17.38 -27.52
N ILE A 16 7.22 -16.19 -27.38
CA ILE A 16 6.57 -14.96 -27.85
C ILE A 16 6.83 -14.84 -29.36
N LYS A 17 5.77 -14.88 -30.17
CA LYS A 17 5.84 -14.57 -31.61
C LYS A 17 5.65 -13.06 -31.81
N THR A 18 6.73 -12.38 -32.13
CA THR A 18 6.71 -11.12 -32.89
C THR A 18 7.73 -11.27 -34.01
N ASN A 19 7.29 -10.95 -35.23
CA ASN A 19 8.00 -11.10 -36.51
C ASN A 19 9.55 -11.19 -36.41
N ASP A 20 10.05 -12.36 -36.81
CA ASP A 20 11.40 -12.71 -37.27
C ASP A 20 12.63 -12.77 -36.35
N GLU A 21 12.55 -12.64 -35.03
CA GLU A 21 13.61 -13.17 -34.13
C GLU A 21 13.03 -13.78 -32.84
N VAL A 22 13.16 -15.10 -32.67
CA VAL A 22 12.91 -15.75 -31.38
C VAL A 22 14.07 -15.41 -30.46
N THR A 23 13.96 -14.31 -29.70
CA THR A 23 14.96 -13.99 -28.68
C THR A 23 14.65 -14.80 -27.41
N GLU A 24 15.41 -15.87 -27.20
CA GLU A 24 15.27 -16.73 -26.03
C GLU A 24 15.77 -16.01 -24.77
N ILE A 25 14.87 -15.76 -23.81
CA ILE A 25 15.24 -15.16 -22.52
C ILE A 25 16.12 -16.15 -21.75
N SER A 26 17.31 -15.72 -21.33
CA SER A 26 18.24 -16.58 -20.58
C SER A 26 17.63 -17.07 -19.26
N ALA A 27 18.07 -18.26 -18.81
CA ALA A 27 17.64 -18.83 -17.54
C ALA A 27 17.93 -17.89 -16.35
N ALA A 28 19.03 -17.14 -16.40
CA ALA A 28 19.38 -16.15 -15.39
C ALA A 28 18.35 -15.00 -15.30
N VAL A 29 17.89 -14.49 -16.44
CA VAL A 29 16.85 -13.45 -16.48
C VAL A 29 15.49 -14.00 -16.07
N LYS A 30 15.15 -15.22 -16.48
CA LYS A 30 13.94 -15.92 -16.00
C LYS A 30 13.92 -16.03 -14.47
N GLY A 31 15.04 -16.41 -13.86
CA GLY A 31 15.19 -16.45 -12.39
C GLY A 31 14.90 -15.09 -11.75
N LYS A 32 15.54 -14.01 -12.24
CA LYS A 32 15.28 -12.64 -11.76
C LYS A 32 13.81 -12.22 -11.91
N ILE A 33 13.14 -12.59 -13.01
CA ILE A 33 11.71 -12.33 -13.23
C ILE A 33 10.85 -13.07 -12.19
N VAL A 34 11.18 -14.32 -11.88
CA VAL A 34 10.47 -15.10 -10.86
C VAL A 34 10.66 -14.44 -9.48
N ASP A 35 11.89 -14.08 -9.14
CA ASP A 35 12.21 -13.43 -7.86
C ASP A 35 11.43 -12.13 -7.67
N ILE A 36 11.42 -11.24 -8.67
CA ILE A 36 10.73 -9.95 -8.58
C ILE A 36 9.20 -10.10 -8.56
N LYS A 37 8.64 -11.11 -9.25
CA LYS A 37 7.19 -11.41 -9.20
C LYS A 37 6.77 -11.98 -7.84
N ASN A 38 7.65 -12.73 -7.19
CA ASN A 38 7.39 -13.35 -5.88
C ASN A 38 7.47 -12.36 -4.70
N VAL A 39 7.97 -11.14 -4.90
CA VAL A 39 7.98 -10.10 -3.87
C VAL A 39 6.59 -9.87 -3.29
N ASN A 40 5.57 -9.75 -4.15
CA ASN A 40 4.21 -9.45 -3.70
C ASN A 40 3.59 -10.60 -2.89
N SER A 41 3.79 -11.86 -3.32
CA SER A 41 3.29 -13.04 -2.60
C SER A 41 4.01 -13.22 -1.26
N ARG A 42 5.30 -12.88 -1.19
CA ARG A 42 6.06 -12.90 0.06
C ARG A 42 5.52 -11.86 1.05
N LEU A 43 5.20 -10.66 0.59
CA LEU A 43 4.53 -9.65 1.42
C LEU A 43 3.16 -10.13 1.91
N ASP A 44 2.39 -10.86 1.10
CA ASP A 44 1.12 -11.45 1.56
C ASP A 44 1.32 -12.47 2.67
N THR A 45 2.33 -13.35 2.54
CA THR A 45 2.67 -14.34 3.57
C THR A 45 3.14 -13.66 4.85
N LEU A 46 4.03 -12.68 4.75
CA LEU A 46 4.52 -11.92 5.92
C LEU A 46 3.37 -11.22 6.64
N ASN A 47 2.48 -10.53 5.91
CA ASN A 47 1.33 -9.84 6.49
C ASN A 47 0.31 -10.79 7.15
N LYS A 48 0.13 -12.00 6.62
CA LYS A 48 -0.73 -13.03 7.24
C LYS A 48 -0.16 -13.55 8.55
N ASN A 49 1.17 -13.54 8.70
CA ASN A 49 1.87 -14.04 9.89
C ASN A 49 2.00 -12.99 11.00
N ILE A 50 1.45 -11.78 10.81
CA ILE A 50 1.42 -10.77 11.87
C ILE A 50 0.41 -11.20 12.94
N VAL A 51 0.94 -11.74 14.05
CA VAL A 51 0.16 -12.16 15.22
C VAL A 51 0.28 -11.09 16.31
N THR A 52 -0.36 -9.94 16.10
CA THR A 52 -0.51 -8.92 17.15
C THR A 52 -1.94 -8.41 17.27
N PRO A 53 -2.47 -8.30 18.50
CA PRO A 53 -3.78 -7.71 18.78
C PRO A 53 -3.82 -6.18 18.60
N ASP A 54 -2.66 -5.52 18.64
CA ASP A 54 -2.54 -4.06 18.52
C ASP A 54 -2.52 -3.65 17.04
N PRO A 55 -3.54 -2.91 16.57
CA PRO A 55 -3.62 -2.49 15.18
C PRO A 55 -2.54 -1.49 14.76
N ILE A 56 -1.95 -0.72 15.70
CA ILE A 56 -0.82 0.18 15.39
C ILE A 56 0.43 -0.67 15.12
N GLN A 57 0.75 -1.61 16.01
CA GLN A 57 1.88 -2.52 15.80
C GLN A 57 1.69 -3.38 14.55
N ARG A 58 0.47 -3.84 14.27
CA ARG A 58 0.17 -4.58 13.04
C ARG A 58 0.46 -3.76 11.79
N TYR A 59 0.05 -2.50 11.79
CA TYR A 59 0.30 -1.57 10.69
C TYR A 59 1.81 -1.31 10.52
N LEU A 60 2.51 -0.97 11.59
CA LEU A 60 3.94 -0.67 11.55
C LEU A 60 4.80 -1.88 11.13
N GLN A 61 4.43 -3.09 11.57
CA GLN A 61 5.08 -4.32 11.10
C GLN A 61 4.84 -4.57 9.60
N SER A 62 3.67 -4.19 9.07
CA SER A 62 3.40 -4.26 7.63
C SER A 62 4.29 -3.32 6.84
N GLU A 63 4.46 -2.07 7.30
CA GLU A 63 5.38 -1.09 6.69
C GLU A 63 6.84 -1.57 6.77
N GLU A 64 7.28 -2.08 7.92
CA GLU A 64 8.63 -2.65 8.09
C GLU A 64 8.86 -3.79 7.08
N TYR A 65 7.91 -4.72 6.93
CA TYR A 65 8.03 -5.77 5.93
C TYR A 65 8.12 -5.25 4.49
N ILE A 66 7.41 -4.18 4.15
CA ILE A 66 7.53 -3.55 2.82
C ILE A 66 8.94 -2.99 2.64
N THR A 67 9.43 -2.17 3.58
CA THR A 67 10.77 -1.57 3.50
C THR A 67 11.88 -2.61 3.43
N SER A 68 11.87 -3.62 4.30
CA SER A 68 12.87 -4.70 4.30
C SER A 68 12.81 -5.56 3.04
N THR A 69 11.61 -5.88 2.55
CA THR A 69 11.46 -6.68 1.33
C THR A 69 11.93 -5.91 0.09
N LEU A 70 11.60 -4.62 0.00
CA LEU A 70 12.09 -3.75 -1.06
C LEU A 70 13.62 -3.68 -1.04
N GLU A 71 14.20 -3.41 0.13
CA GLU A 71 15.64 -3.32 0.29
C GLU A 71 16.36 -4.63 -0.09
N VAL A 72 15.93 -5.76 0.46
CA VAL A 72 16.67 -7.03 0.36
C VAL A 72 16.42 -7.76 -0.96
N LEU A 73 15.17 -7.78 -1.45
CA LEU A 73 14.77 -8.67 -2.55
C LEU A 73 14.53 -7.95 -3.87
N ALA A 74 14.11 -6.68 -3.84
CA ALA A 74 13.60 -6.01 -5.03
C ALA A 74 14.52 -4.91 -5.56
N SER A 75 15.19 -4.19 -4.66
CA SER A 75 15.91 -2.94 -4.95
C SER A 75 16.95 -3.07 -6.06
N LYS A 76 17.69 -4.16 -6.09
CA LYS A 76 18.71 -4.43 -7.11
C LYS A 76 18.13 -4.49 -8.52
N ILE A 77 17.03 -5.22 -8.71
CA ILE A 77 16.37 -5.30 -10.01
C ILE A 77 15.68 -3.97 -10.33
N ILE A 78 14.97 -3.39 -9.36
CA ILE A 78 14.21 -2.14 -9.57
C ILE A 78 15.12 -0.97 -9.95
N SER A 79 16.27 -0.82 -9.28
CA SER A 79 17.23 0.24 -9.57
C SER A 79 17.76 0.12 -11.00
N GLU A 80 18.08 -1.09 -11.45
CA GLU A 80 18.65 -1.40 -12.77
C GLU A 80 17.67 -1.19 -13.94
N VAL A 81 16.40 -1.61 -13.81
CA VAL A 81 15.51 -1.72 -14.99
C VAL A 81 14.29 -0.81 -14.97
N VAL A 82 13.85 -0.32 -13.81
CA VAL A 82 12.62 0.49 -13.72
C VAL A 82 12.92 1.96 -13.99
N GLU A 83 12.04 2.67 -14.68
CA GLU A 83 12.23 4.10 -14.95
C GLU A 83 12.24 4.93 -13.65
N HIS A 84 13.00 6.02 -13.66
CA HIS A 84 13.13 6.91 -12.51
C HIS A 84 11.77 7.41 -12.00
N LYS A 85 10.83 7.77 -12.89
CA LYS A 85 9.50 8.27 -12.52
C LYS A 85 8.71 7.28 -11.65
N ASP A 86 8.78 5.99 -11.95
CA ASP A 86 8.03 4.95 -11.26
C ASP A 86 8.69 4.63 -9.92
N VAL A 87 10.02 4.66 -9.86
CA VAL A 87 10.76 4.58 -8.60
C VAL A 87 10.50 5.78 -7.72
N GLN A 88 10.46 6.99 -8.27
CA GLN A 88 10.18 8.20 -7.49
C GLN A 88 8.77 8.14 -6.91
N LYS A 89 7.76 7.70 -7.67
CA LYS A 89 6.40 7.49 -7.14
C LYS A 89 6.38 6.51 -5.96
N LEU A 90 7.13 5.40 -6.05
CA LEU A 90 7.25 4.44 -4.95
C LEU A 90 7.91 5.07 -3.72
N VAL A 91 8.98 5.84 -3.92
CA VAL A 91 9.69 6.59 -2.87
C VAL A 91 8.78 7.62 -2.21
N ASP A 92 8.03 8.39 -2.99
CA ASP A 92 7.08 9.38 -2.47
C ASP A 92 6.03 8.71 -1.57
N ASN A 93 5.53 7.54 -1.98
CA ASN A 93 4.58 6.75 -1.19
C ASN A 93 5.20 6.21 0.12
N LEU A 94 6.48 5.83 0.13
CA LEU A 94 7.19 5.44 1.36
C LEU A 94 7.28 6.64 2.32
N HIS A 95 7.63 7.83 1.81
CA HIS A 95 7.74 9.05 2.63
C HIS A 95 6.40 9.55 3.17
N ILE A 96 5.34 9.40 2.39
CA ILE A 96 3.98 9.70 2.87
C ILE A 96 3.60 8.79 4.05
N ASN A 97 3.93 7.49 3.99
CA ASN A 97 3.68 6.58 5.10
C ASN A 97 4.59 6.89 6.30
N LEU A 98 5.89 7.14 6.08
CA LEU A 98 6.82 7.54 7.14
C LEU A 98 6.32 8.73 7.95
N ALA A 99 5.80 9.76 7.28
CA ALA A 99 5.26 10.93 7.95
C ALA A 99 4.09 10.57 8.89
N GLN A 100 3.31 9.55 8.54
CA GLN A 100 2.22 9.04 9.38
C GLN A 100 2.73 8.11 10.48
N ASP A 101 3.66 7.21 10.17
CA ASP A 101 4.29 6.33 11.16
C ASP A 101 4.91 7.13 12.31
N ALA A 102 5.61 8.22 11.97
CA ALA A 102 6.23 9.12 12.94
C ALA A 102 5.20 9.79 13.88
N LYS A 103 3.95 9.99 13.44
CA LYS A 103 2.88 10.48 14.31
C LYS A 103 2.27 9.38 15.17
N LEU A 104 2.11 8.18 14.61
CA LEU A 104 1.54 7.03 15.31
C LEU A 104 2.47 6.52 16.41
N MET A 105 3.79 6.50 16.14
CA MET A 105 4.81 6.06 17.08
C MET A 105 6.04 6.99 17.08
N PRO A 106 5.95 8.16 17.73
CA PRO A 106 7.04 9.14 17.75
C PRO A 106 8.35 8.61 18.34
N SER A 107 8.28 7.65 19.27
CA SER A 107 9.45 7.04 19.92
C SER A 107 10.35 6.26 18.97
N THR A 108 9.85 5.83 17.81
CA THR A 108 10.62 5.10 16.80
C THR A 108 10.83 5.89 15.52
N ALA A 109 10.43 7.17 15.48
CA ALA A 109 10.45 7.98 14.27
C ALA A 109 11.85 8.07 13.63
N ASP A 110 12.91 8.19 14.43
CA ASP A 110 14.28 8.30 13.89
C ASP A 110 14.78 6.98 13.29
N LYS A 111 14.41 5.84 13.88
CA LYS A 111 14.69 4.52 13.28
C LYS A 111 13.98 4.41 11.93
N LEU A 112 12.69 4.77 11.88
CA LEU A 112 11.88 4.68 10.67
C LEU A 112 12.38 5.60 9.55
N LYS A 113 12.80 6.83 9.88
CA LYS A 113 13.42 7.76 8.92
C LYS A 113 14.64 7.11 8.27
N PHE A 114 15.49 6.48 9.08
CA PHE A 114 16.67 5.81 8.57
C PHE A 114 16.32 4.60 7.70
N ASP A 115 15.38 3.75 8.13
CA ASP A 115 14.97 2.57 7.36
C ASP A 115 14.39 2.97 5.99
N VAL A 116 13.53 3.99 5.94
CA VAL A 116 12.98 4.52 4.68
C VAL A 116 14.06 5.17 3.81
N ALA A 117 14.97 5.96 4.39
CA ALA A 117 16.08 6.55 3.65
C ALA A 117 17.01 5.49 3.05
N ARG A 118 17.25 4.40 3.79
CA ARG A 118 18.05 3.26 3.32
C ARG A 118 17.33 2.51 2.19
N THR A 119 16.02 2.28 2.30
CA THR A 119 15.22 1.67 1.23
C THR A 119 15.19 2.55 -0.02
N GLU A 120 14.97 3.86 0.12
CA GLU A 120 15.03 4.82 -1.00
C GLU A 120 16.38 4.75 -1.71
N ALA A 121 17.47 4.77 -0.94
CA ALA A 121 18.81 4.69 -1.49
C ALA A 121 19.00 3.41 -2.29
N ALA A 122 18.59 2.26 -1.75
CA ALA A 122 18.69 0.98 -2.45
C ALA A 122 17.88 0.98 -3.76
N LEU A 123 16.67 1.54 -3.76
CA LEU A 123 15.83 1.69 -4.95
C LEU A 123 16.45 2.63 -6.00
N LYS A 124 17.25 3.59 -5.55
CA LYS A 124 18.03 4.50 -6.40
C LYS A 124 19.45 3.98 -6.71
N GLY A 125 19.76 2.74 -6.34
CA GLY A 125 21.00 2.06 -6.69
C GLY A 125 22.17 2.36 -5.75
N PHE A 126 21.93 2.96 -4.58
CA PHE A 126 22.95 3.18 -3.55
C PHE A 126 22.75 2.22 -2.37
N VAL A 127 23.77 1.46 -2.00
CA VAL A 127 23.74 0.53 -0.86
C VAL A 127 24.72 1.01 0.20
N LEU A 128 24.20 1.27 1.41
CA LEU A 128 25.03 1.57 2.57
C LEU A 128 25.75 0.29 3.05
N PRO A 129 27.08 0.31 3.21
CA PRO A 129 27.81 -0.85 3.68
C PRO A 129 27.72 -0.94 5.21
N LEU A 130 26.96 -1.92 5.69
CA LEU A 130 26.64 -2.08 7.10
C LEU A 130 27.16 -3.43 7.63
N ASN A 131 28.40 -3.48 8.11
CA ASN A 131 28.93 -4.47 9.08
C ASN A 131 29.68 -5.70 8.51
N LYS A 132 30.61 -6.23 9.32
CA LYS A 132 31.32 -7.51 9.10
C LYS A 132 30.33 -8.65 8.83
N GLY A 133 30.51 -9.37 7.73
CA GLY A 133 29.65 -10.44 7.23
C GLY A 133 28.56 -10.02 6.23
N GLY A 134 28.40 -8.72 5.97
CA GLY A 134 27.45 -8.15 5.01
C GLY A 134 28.11 -7.60 3.74
N SER A 135 27.38 -6.78 2.97
CA SER A 135 27.92 -6.10 1.76
C SER A 135 29.17 -5.23 2.03
N PHE A 136 29.44 -4.90 3.30
CA PHE A 136 30.66 -4.23 3.76
C PHE A 136 31.93 -5.06 3.52
N ASP A 137 31.87 -6.39 3.68
CA ASP A 137 33.03 -7.28 3.43
C ASP A 137 33.43 -7.32 1.95
N GLU A 138 32.52 -6.88 1.06
CA GLU A 138 32.77 -6.77 -0.38
C GLU A 138 33.41 -5.42 -0.77
N LEU A 139 33.49 -4.46 0.15
CA LEU A 139 34.02 -3.12 -0.12
C LEU A 139 35.51 -3.00 0.15
N SER A 140 36.18 -2.20 -0.66
CA SER A 140 37.57 -1.81 -0.43
C SER A 140 37.63 -0.76 0.68
N LEU A 141 38.54 -0.92 1.65
CA LEU A 141 38.76 0.07 2.70
C LEU A 141 39.37 1.38 2.16
N MET A 142 39.84 1.40 0.91
CA MET A 142 40.41 2.59 0.23
C MET A 142 41.47 3.33 1.06
N GLY A 143 42.30 2.58 1.78
CA GLY A 143 43.34 3.15 2.64
C GLY A 143 42.83 3.78 3.93
N ILE A 144 41.62 3.43 4.38
CA ILE A 144 41.18 3.60 5.77
C ILE A 144 41.63 2.36 6.55
N GLU A 145 42.59 2.55 7.46
CA GLU A 145 43.32 1.44 8.09
C GLU A 145 42.60 0.87 9.31
N ASP A 146 41.77 1.68 9.97
CA ASP A 146 41.08 1.34 11.21
C ASP A 146 39.57 1.13 10.96
N GLU A 147 39.06 -0.04 11.31
CA GLU A 147 37.64 -0.34 11.24
C GLU A 147 36.82 0.57 12.15
N GLU A 148 37.32 0.91 13.34
CA GLU A 148 36.62 1.83 14.25
C GLU A 148 36.49 3.22 13.63
N GLU A 149 37.54 3.70 12.95
CA GLU A 149 37.48 4.93 12.16
C GLU A 149 36.39 4.88 11.08
N ILE A 150 36.23 3.76 10.37
CA ILE A 150 35.22 3.61 9.31
C ILE A 150 33.80 3.72 9.89
N PHE A 151 33.52 3.05 11.01
CA PHE A 151 32.19 3.05 11.62
C PHE A 151 31.87 4.38 12.31
N ALA A 152 32.84 5.01 12.96
CA ALA A 152 32.67 6.28 13.67
C ALA A 152 32.64 7.51 12.72
N GLY A 153 33.36 7.44 11.60
CA GLY A 153 33.48 8.51 10.61
C GLY A 153 32.55 8.34 9.42
N PRO A 154 33.02 7.78 8.29
CA PRO A 154 32.31 7.80 7.02
C PRO A 154 30.98 7.05 7.04
N ILE A 155 30.84 5.92 7.75
CA ILE A 155 29.53 5.23 7.84
C ILE A 155 28.51 6.08 8.58
N ARG A 156 28.87 6.64 9.74
CA ARG A 156 27.98 7.55 10.49
C ARG A 156 27.54 8.73 9.63
N ALA A 157 28.49 9.42 8.99
CA ALA A 157 28.18 10.55 8.13
C ALA A 157 27.33 10.16 6.92
N THR A 158 27.52 8.96 6.36
CA THR A 158 26.69 8.46 5.27
C THR A 158 25.26 8.18 5.74
N LYS A 159 25.06 7.61 6.95
CA LYS A 159 23.72 7.43 7.52
C LYS A 159 22.98 8.77 7.67
N GLU A 160 23.67 9.77 8.20
CA GLU A 160 23.12 11.12 8.36
C GLU A 160 22.85 11.78 7.00
N ALA A 161 23.74 11.62 6.03
CA ALA A 161 23.57 12.10 4.67
C ALA A 161 22.36 11.46 3.97
N LEU A 162 22.19 10.15 4.12
CA LEU A 162 21.04 9.42 3.59
C LEU A 162 19.73 10.02 4.10
N ILE A 163 19.61 10.23 5.41
CA ILE A 163 18.42 10.88 6.00
C ILE A 163 18.25 12.29 5.44
N ALA A 164 19.33 13.06 5.30
CA ALA A 164 19.28 14.45 4.85
C ALA A 164 18.87 14.61 3.38
N VAL A 165 19.24 13.68 2.49
CA VAL A 165 18.87 13.74 1.07
C VAL A 165 17.56 13.01 0.76
N SER A 166 17.10 12.14 1.66
CA SER A 166 15.91 11.33 1.48
C SER A 166 14.65 12.18 1.28
N GLY A 167 13.75 11.70 0.43
CA GLY A 167 12.51 12.39 0.07
C GLY A 167 12.69 13.49 -0.97
N SER A 168 13.92 13.82 -1.33
CA SER A 168 14.21 14.74 -2.43
C SER A 168 14.03 14.02 -3.78
N SER A 169 13.50 14.72 -4.79
CA SER A 169 13.33 14.21 -6.16
C SER A 169 14.66 14.13 -6.94
N ILE A 170 15.68 13.52 -6.33
CA ILE A 170 17.00 13.33 -6.92
C ILE A 170 16.94 12.11 -7.87
N PRO A 171 17.36 12.28 -9.15
CA PRO A 171 17.49 11.18 -10.11
C PRO A 171 18.38 10.05 -9.62
N LYS A 172 18.11 8.82 -10.04
CA LYS A 172 18.86 7.62 -9.62
C LYS A 172 20.36 7.76 -9.91
N GLU A 173 20.67 8.32 -11.07
CA GLU A 173 22.02 8.50 -11.61
C GLU A 173 22.83 9.53 -10.80
N GLN A 174 22.15 10.45 -10.11
CA GLN A 174 22.76 11.51 -9.31
C GLN A 174 22.74 11.21 -7.81
N TYR A 175 21.97 10.20 -7.38
CA TYR A 175 21.70 9.95 -5.98
C TYR A 175 22.95 9.63 -5.17
N ALA A 176 23.82 8.75 -5.69
CA ALA A 176 25.06 8.39 -5.01
C ALA A 176 26.00 9.59 -4.80
N HIS A 177 26.08 10.49 -5.79
CA HIS A 177 26.84 11.72 -5.67
C HIS A 177 26.23 12.68 -4.64
N ALA A 178 24.91 12.84 -4.62
CA ALA A 178 24.23 13.65 -3.62
C ALA A 178 24.49 13.14 -2.19
N VAL A 179 24.42 11.82 -1.97
CA VAL A 179 24.77 11.20 -0.68
C VAL A 179 26.22 11.46 -0.31
N LYS A 180 27.16 11.22 -1.24
CA LYS A 180 28.59 11.44 -1.03
C LYS A 180 28.89 12.90 -0.71
N ASP A 181 28.37 13.85 -1.49
CA ASP A 181 28.60 15.28 -1.28
C ASP A 181 28.06 15.74 0.09
N LYS A 182 26.85 15.27 0.47
CA LYS A 182 26.28 15.59 1.78
C LYS A 182 27.03 14.96 2.94
N ALA A 183 27.51 13.72 2.79
CA ALA A 183 28.32 13.05 3.81
C ALA A 183 29.67 13.76 4.01
N ILE A 184 30.32 14.22 2.94
CA ILE A 184 31.55 15.01 3.03
C ILE A 184 31.30 16.38 3.66
N GLU A 185 30.17 17.04 3.38
CA GLU A 185 29.76 18.26 4.07
C GLU A 185 29.67 18.06 5.59
N ILE A 186 29.08 16.95 6.04
CA ILE A 186 28.98 16.59 7.45
C ILE A 186 30.37 16.32 8.05
N LEU A 187 31.22 15.54 7.36
CA LEU A 187 32.56 15.19 7.85
C LEU A 187 33.47 16.41 7.97
N LYS A 188 33.30 17.44 7.13
CA LYS A 188 34.03 18.71 7.21
C LYS A 188 33.77 19.50 8.50
N GLN A 189 32.68 19.20 9.22
CA GLN A 189 32.36 19.88 10.48
C GLN A 189 33.27 19.44 11.63
N ASP A 190 33.90 18.26 11.53
CA ASP A 190 34.91 17.81 12.49
C ASP A 190 36.30 18.32 12.07
N PRO A 191 36.93 19.21 12.86
CA PRO A 191 38.24 19.78 12.52
C PRO A 191 39.38 18.75 12.49
N LYS A 192 39.17 17.53 12.99
CA LYS A 192 40.15 16.43 12.92
C LYS A 192 40.24 15.80 11.52
N ASN A 193 39.29 16.06 10.64
CA ASN A 193 39.28 15.49 9.30
C ASN A 193 40.09 16.37 8.33
N THR A 194 41.31 15.93 8.00
CA THR A 194 42.18 16.61 7.02
C THR A 194 41.62 16.48 5.59
N PRO A 195 42.05 17.33 4.65
CA PRO A 195 41.69 17.19 3.23
C PRO A 195 42.00 15.80 2.66
N GLU A 196 43.14 15.19 3.00
CA GLU A 196 43.45 13.83 2.53
C GLU A 196 42.48 12.80 3.11
N LYS A 197 42.10 12.94 4.38
CA LYS A 197 41.15 12.05 5.04
C LYS A 197 39.77 12.12 4.39
N LEU A 198 39.32 13.34 4.08
CA LEU A 198 38.04 13.57 3.39
C LEU A 198 38.04 12.97 1.98
N GLU A 199 39.15 13.00 1.25
CA GLU A 199 39.26 12.35 -0.07
C GLU A 199 39.12 10.83 0.03
N LYS A 200 39.80 10.20 1.00
CA LYS A 200 39.65 8.76 1.28
C LYS A 200 38.22 8.40 1.63
N TYR A 201 37.58 9.17 2.51
CA TYR A 201 36.18 8.99 2.86
C TYR A 201 35.25 9.14 1.64
N ALA A 202 35.49 10.12 0.76
CA ALA A 202 34.69 10.29 -0.45
C ALA A 202 34.76 9.06 -1.37
N LYS A 203 35.98 8.53 -1.57
CA LYS A 203 36.23 7.30 -2.35
C LYS A 203 35.59 6.06 -1.70
N PHE A 204 35.59 5.99 -0.37
CA PHE A 204 34.90 4.92 0.36
C PHE A 204 33.37 4.99 0.17
N ILE A 205 32.77 6.16 0.39
CA ILE A 205 31.31 6.34 0.38
C ILE A 205 30.72 6.06 -1.01
N ILE A 206 31.38 6.53 -2.07
CA ILE A 206 30.87 6.38 -3.43
C ILE A 206 30.88 4.91 -3.92
N GLN A 207 31.58 3.99 -3.24
CA GLN A 207 31.45 2.55 -3.51
C GLN A 207 30.05 1.99 -3.23
N GLY A 208 29.23 2.73 -2.47
CA GLY A 208 27.82 2.42 -2.31
C GLY A 208 27.03 2.51 -3.63
N ASP A 209 27.53 3.22 -4.64
CA ASP A 209 26.91 3.28 -5.97
C ASP A 209 26.99 1.93 -6.69
N LYS A 210 25.87 1.19 -6.68
CA LYS A 210 25.73 -0.09 -7.39
C LYS A 210 25.31 0.08 -8.84
N ASN A 211 24.93 1.28 -9.28
CA ASN A 211 24.76 1.57 -10.71
C ASN A 211 26.12 1.53 -11.42
N GLN A 212 27.21 1.68 -10.65
CA GLN A 212 28.58 1.61 -11.12
C GLN A 212 29.28 0.33 -10.59
N LYS A 213 30.16 -0.25 -11.41
CA LYS A 213 31.09 -1.33 -11.04
C LYS A 213 32.44 -0.68 -10.75
N PHE A 214 32.97 -0.92 -9.57
CA PHE A 214 34.33 -0.52 -9.24
C PHE A 214 35.33 -1.44 -9.94
N ASN A 215 36.21 -0.88 -10.76
CA ASN A 215 37.35 -1.59 -11.30
C ASN A 215 38.51 -1.51 -10.30
N LYS A 216 38.83 -2.65 -9.68
CA LYS A 216 39.94 -2.75 -8.72
C LYS A 216 41.29 -2.41 -9.34
N ASP A 217 41.45 -2.64 -10.64
CA ASP A 217 42.73 -2.47 -11.34
C ASP A 217 42.95 -1.03 -11.83
N SER A 218 41.88 -0.25 -11.96
CA SER A 218 41.95 1.12 -12.52
C SER A 218 41.44 2.21 -11.59
N GLU A 219 41.04 1.86 -10.36
CA GLU A 219 40.43 2.77 -9.37
C GLU A 219 39.22 3.58 -9.88
N GLN A 220 38.61 3.15 -10.99
CA GLN A 220 37.54 3.89 -11.67
C GLN A 220 36.23 3.10 -11.64
N PHE A 221 35.13 3.85 -11.72
CA PHE A 221 33.77 3.33 -11.71
C PHE A 221 33.20 3.22 -13.14
N ILE A 222 32.51 2.11 -13.45
CA ILE A 222 31.96 1.80 -14.79
C ILE A 222 30.46 1.46 -14.70
N PRO A 223 29.54 2.10 -15.43
CA PRO A 223 28.10 1.78 -15.39
C PRO A 223 27.75 0.32 -15.72
N ARG A 224 26.85 -0.32 -14.95
CA ARG A 224 26.53 -1.77 -15.03
C ARG A 224 25.50 -2.20 -16.08
N VAL A 225 24.73 -1.28 -16.66
CA VAL A 225 23.50 -1.59 -17.43
C VAL A 225 23.75 -2.37 -18.75
N ASN A 226 25.00 -2.69 -19.10
CA ASN A 226 25.39 -3.13 -20.44
C ASN A 226 25.45 -4.66 -20.69
N GLN A 227 24.65 -5.50 -20.00
CA GLN A 227 24.75 -6.98 -20.17
C GLN A 227 23.46 -7.70 -20.57
N LEU A 228 22.32 -7.03 -20.70
CA LEU A 228 21.06 -7.66 -21.13
C LEU A 228 20.80 -7.40 -22.62
N SER A 229 20.28 -8.40 -23.33
CA SER A 229 19.67 -8.14 -24.64
C SER A 229 18.46 -7.21 -24.49
N GLN A 230 18.07 -6.53 -25.56
CA GLN A 230 16.93 -5.61 -25.52
C GLN A 230 15.62 -6.32 -25.15
N ALA A 231 15.43 -7.57 -25.59
CA ALA A 231 14.26 -8.39 -25.25
C ALA A 231 14.24 -8.74 -23.76
N GLU A 232 15.37 -9.20 -23.20
CA GLU A 232 15.50 -9.53 -21.78
C GLU A 232 15.30 -8.32 -20.88
N PHE A 233 15.86 -7.16 -21.26
CA PHE A 233 15.66 -5.91 -20.53
C PHE A 233 14.18 -5.54 -20.49
N LYS A 234 13.47 -5.57 -21.63
CA LYS A 234 12.05 -5.23 -21.71
C LYS A 234 11.18 -6.13 -20.82
N GLU A 235 11.39 -7.44 -20.84
CA GLU A 235 10.60 -8.37 -20.04
C GLU A 235 10.89 -8.25 -18.53
N LEU A 236 12.16 -8.09 -18.16
CA LEU A 236 12.53 -7.84 -16.76
C LEU A 236 11.99 -6.49 -16.26
N GLN A 237 12.09 -5.44 -17.08
CA GLN A 237 11.52 -4.12 -16.81
C GLN A 237 10.01 -4.20 -16.60
N LYS A 238 9.28 -4.89 -17.50
CA LYS A 238 7.83 -5.07 -17.37
C LYS A 238 7.45 -5.76 -16.07
N ALA A 239 8.15 -6.84 -15.70
CA ALA A 239 7.91 -7.55 -14.44
C ALA A 239 8.20 -6.66 -13.22
N ALA A 240 9.33 -5.95 -13.22
CA ALA A 240 9.73 -5.07 -12.13
C ALA A 240 8.79 -3.87 -11.97
N THR A 241 8.40 -3.20 -13.06
CA THR A 241 7.45 -2.08 -13.04
C THR A 241 6.08 -2.53 -12.52
N TYR A 242 5.61 -3.72 -12.92
CA TYR A 242 4.37 -4.27 -12.36
C TYR A 242 4.48 -4.50 -10.85
N THR A 243 5.58 -5.08 -10.36
CA THR A 243 5.82 -5.25 -8.92
C THR A 243 5.87 -3.90 -8.19
N VAL A 244 6.54 -2.89 -8.75
CA VAL A 244 6.57 -1.52 -8.19
C VAL A 244 5.18 -0.92 -8.06
N GLN A 245 4.31 -1.11 -9.06
CA GLN A 245 2.92 -0.66 -9.01
C GLN A 245 2.12 -1.38 -7.93
N GLN A 246 2.28 -2.70 -7.78
CA GLN A 246 1.61 -3.47 -6.73
C GLN A 246 2.01 -3.01 -5.33
N ILE A 247 3.29 -2.77 -5.09
CA ILE A 247 3.79 -2.28 -3.80
C ILE A 247 3.33 -0.85 -3.55
N SER A 248 3.36 0.01 -4.57
CA SER A 248 2.81 1.39 -4.46
C SER A 248 1.34 1.37 -4.04
N ASN A 249 0.53 0.50 -4.65
CA ASN A 249 -0.88 0.35 -4.28
C ASN A 249 -1.07 -0.15 -2.83
N ARG A 250 -0.14 -0.96 -2.30
CA ARG A 250 -0.16 -1.37 -0.88
C ARG A 250 0.15 -0.18 0.03
N LEU A 251 1.20 0.59 -0.27
CA LEU A 251 1.55 1.80 0.49
C LEU A 251 0.42 2.84 0.47
N GLU A 252 -0.27 3.01 -0.67
CA GLU A 252 -1.44 3.90 -0.75
C GLU A 252 -2.62 3.40 0.12
N LYS A 253 -2.84 2.09 0.20
CA LYS A 253 -3.82 1.50 1.13
C LYS A 253 -3.40 1.71 2.59
N ASN A 254 -2.13 1.49 2.89
CA ASN A 254 -1.55 1.66 4.21
C ASN A 254 -1.66 3.10 4.72
N ASN A 255 -1.47 4.09 3.84
CA ASN A 255 -1.72 5.51 4.17
C ASN A 255 -3.19 5.79 4.56
N LYS A 256 -4.16 5.10 3.95
CA LYS A 256 -5.58 5.23 4.37
C LYS A 256 -5.80 4.63 5.77
N ILE A 257 -5.20 3.47 6.03
CA ILE A 257 -5.25 2.80 7.34
C ILE A 257 -4.61 3.68 8.42
N SER A 258 -3.46 4.29 8.13
CA SER A 258 -2.72 5.12 9.09
C SER A 258 -3.47 6.40 9.46
N LYS A 259 -4.10 7.07 8.49
CA LYS A 259 -5.00 8.21 8.75
C LYS A 259 -6.16 7.83 9.67
N GLN A 260 -6.75 6.66 9.47
CA GLN A 260 -7.81 6.16 10.33
C GLN A 260 -7.29 5.86 11.74
N LEU A 261 -6.10 5.23 11.85
CA LEU A 261 -5.44 4.98 13.14
C LEU A 261 -5.15 6.28 13.90
N GLU A 262 -4.65 7.32 13.21
CA GLU A 262 -4.37 8.64 13.79
C GLU A 262 -5.63 9.24 14.42
N GLN A 263 -6.75 9.23 13.69
CA GLN A 263 -8.05 9.70 14.20
C GLN A 263 -8.50 8.88 15.42
N THR A 264 -8.39 7.56 15.35
CA THR A 264 -8.74 6.66 16.43
C THR A 264 -7.92 6.91 17.71
N ILE A 265 -6.62 7.20 17.57
CA ILE A 265 -5.74 7.56 18.71
C ILE A 265 -6.17 8.90 19.33
N ILE A 266 -6.48 9.91 18.51
CA ILE A 266 -6.95 11.22 18.99
C ILE A 266 -8.24 11.04 19.81
N LEU A 267 -9.20 10.26 19.32
CA LEU A 267 -10.44 9.94 20.03
C LEU A 267 -10.18 9.25 21.36
N THR A 268 -9.26 8.28 21.38
CA THR A 268 -8.96 7.51 22.59
C THR A 268 -8.21 8.35 23.64
N LYS A 269 -7.28 9.22 23.21
CA LYS A 269 -6.59 10.16 24.12
C LYS A 269 -7.57 11.19 24.71
N SER A 270 -8.45 11.76 23.88
CA SER A 270 -9.44 12.77 24.32
C SER A 270 -10.45 12.24 25.34
N SER A 271 -10.68 10.93 25.37
CA SER A 271 -11.60 10.26 26.29
C SER A 271 -10.95 9.78 27.60
N GLY A 272 -9.61 9.81 27.70
CA GLY A 272 -8.88 9.45 28.91
C GLY A 272 -8.86 7.94 29.24
N ILE A 273 -9.17 7.08 28.26
CA ILE A 273 -9.23 5.62 28.44
C ILE A 273 -7.81 5.06 28.65
N LYS A 274 -7.63 4.29 29.74
CA LYS A 274 -6.31 3.76 30.14
C LYS A 274 -5.84 2.53 29.34
N ASN A 275 -6.75 1.76 28.76
CA ASN A 275 -6.42 0.63 27.89
C ASN A 275 -6.98 0.88 26.47
N PRO A 276 -6.23 1.57 25.62
CA PRO A 276 -6.74 2.04 24.35
C PRO A 276 -6.92 0.92 23.31
N GLU A 277 -6.21 -0.22 23.45
CA GLU A 277 -6.11 -1.26 22.41
C GLU A 277 -7.46 -1.82 21.96
N VAL A 278 -8.35 -2.16 22.91
CA VAL A 278 -9.69 -2.69 22.62
C VAL A 278 -10.55 -1.64 21.91
N THR A 279 -10.45 -0.38 22.36
CA THR A 279 -11.17 0.76 21.78
C THR A 279 -10.66 1.05 20.36
N ILE A 280 -9.34 1.07 20.17
CA ILE A 280 -8.70 1.31 18.88
C ILE A 280 -9.11 0.21 17.88
N ARG A 281 -9.05 -1.07 18.29
CA ARG A 281 -9.45 -2.19 17.42
C ARG A 281 -10.91 -2.07 16.96
N ALA A 282 -11.81 -1.65 17.85
CA ALA A 282 -13.22 -1.52 17.54
C ALA A 282 -13.50 -0.28 16.65
N LEU A 283 -12.90 0.87 16.97
CA LEU A 283 -13.03 2.10 16.18
C LEU A 283 -12.45 1.95 14.77
N ASN A 284 -11.40 1.14 14.59
CA ASN A 284 -10.84 0.83 13.27
C ASN A 284 -11.78 0.03 12.35
N LYS A 285 -12.89 -0.50 12.86
CA LYS A 285 -13.92 -1.12 12.03
C LYS A 285 -14.89 -0.09 11.42
N LEU A 286 -14.87 1.15 11.90
CA LEU A 286 -15.75 2.22 11.44
C LEU A 286 -15.21 2.87 10.16
N ASP A 287 -16.10 3.42 9.34
CA ASP A 287 -15.68 4.22 8.19
C ASP A 287 -14.96 5.50 8.63
N SER A 288 -13.89 5.86 7.90
CA SER A 288 -13.08 7.05 8.20
C SER A 288 -13.85 8.37 8.11
N THR A 289 -14.82 8.48 7.19
CA THR A 289 -15.68 9.67 7.06
C THR A 289 -16.60 9.75 8.27
N TYR A 290 -17.21 8.61 8.63
CA TYR A 290 -18.09 8.52 9.79
C TYR A 290 -17.37 8.88 11.10
N LEU A 291 -16.14 8.38 11.29
CA LEU A 291 -15.28 8.72 12.43
C LEU A 291 -15.02 10.23 12.51
N THR A 292 -14.73 10.86 11.37
CA THR A 292 -14.47 12.31 11.28
C THR A 292 -15.70 13.10 11.70
N ASP A 293 -16.84 12.82 11.07
CA ASP A 293 -18.10 13.57 11.25
C ASP A 293 -18.69 13.42 12.66
N ASN A 294 -18.44 12.28 13.31
CA ASN A 294 -19.01 11.97 14.63
C ASN A 294 -17.98 11.98 15.76
N SER A 295 -16.76 12.43 15.48
CA SER A 295 -15.61 12.43 16.41
C SER A 295 -15.96 12.98 17.80
N THR A 296 -16.61 14.14 17.86
CA THR A 296 -16.98 14.80 19.14
C THR A 296 -17.98 13.97 19.94
N LYS A 297 -18.97 13.36 19.27
CA LYS A 297 -19.99 12.52 19.91
C LYS A 297 -19.37 11.23 20.46
N ILE A 298 -18.53 10.58 19.65
CA ILE A 298 -17.82 9.35 20.03
C ILE A 298 -16.90 9.64 21.22
N ALA A 299 -16.11 10.70 21.17
CA ALA A 299 -15.21 11.09 22.26
C ALA A 299 -15.96 11.38 23.58
N ALA A 300 -17.11 12.07 23.52
CA ALA A 300 -17.93 12.36 24.68
C ALA A 300 -18.49 11.09 25.35
N GLU A 301 -19.02 10.15 24.56
CA GLU A 301 -19.56 8.88 25.04
C GLU A 301 -18.45 7.99 25.63
N LEU A 302 -17.30 7.91 24.96
CA LEU A 302 -16.12 7.21 25.50
C LEU A 302 -15.66 7.80 26.83
N LYS A 303 -15.67 9.14 26.96
CA LYS A 303 -15.32 9.85 28.20
C LYS A 303 -16.32 9.58 29.32
N ASP A 304 -17.62 9.57 29.02
CA ASP A 304 -18.68 9.25 30.00
C ASP A 304 -18.54 7.82 30.52
N ILE A 305 -18.27 6.85 29.64
CA ILE A 305 -18.00 5.45 30.04
C ILE A 305 -16.80 5.37 30.98
N ASN A 306 -15.69 6.04 30.61
CA ASN A 306 -14.47 6.06 31.42
C ASN A 306 -14.71 6.69 32.81
N ASN A 307 -15.46 7.80 32.86
CA ASN A 307 -15.83 8.46 34.11
C ASN A 307 -16.75 7.59 34.97
N ARG A 308 -17.75 6.91 34.40
CA ARG A 308 -18.66 6.04 35.15
C ARG A 308 -17.98 4.77 35.66
N GLY A 309 -17.03 4.24 34.89
CA GLY A 309 -16.23 3.06 35.22
C GLY A 309 -15.27 3.22 36.39
N THR A 310 -14.98 4.44 36.82
CA THR A 310 -14.07 4.71 37.95
C THR A 310 -14.80 4.85 39.29
N SER A 311 -16.13 4.80 39.31
CA SER A 311 -16.92 4.94 40.54
C SER A 311 -16.75 3.75 41.49
N LEU A 312 -16.82 4.01 42.80
CA LEU A 312 -16.70 3.01 43.88
C LEU A 312 -17.69 1.85 43.72
N TRP A 313 -18.90 2.14 43.23
CA TRP A 313 -19.94 1.14 42.97
C TRP A 313 -19.60 0.19 41.82
N GLU A 314 -18.94 0.70 40.77
CA GLU A 314 -18.53 -0.11 39.63
C GLU A 314 -17.30 -0.97 39.95
N LYS A 315 -16.41 -0.50 40.81
CA LYS A 315 -15.35 -1.33 41.42
C LYS A 315 -15.95 -2.47 42.26
N PHE A 316 -17.03 -2.19 42.98
CA PHE A 316 -17.80 -3.20 43.72
C PHE A 316 -18.38 -4.26 42.78
N LYS A 317 -19.09 -3.89 41.71
CA LYS A 317 -19.67 -4.86 40.76
C LYS A 317 -18.63 -5.77 40.11
N GLN A 318 -17.45 -5.24 39.75
CA GLN A 318 -16.37 -6.03 39.14
C GLN A 318 -15.90 -7.20 40.01
N ILE A 319 -15.93 -7.04 41.33
CA ILE A 319 -15.59 -8.09 42.31
C ILE A 319 -16.64 -9.22 42.29
N PHE A 320 -17.91 -8.89 42.03
CA PHE A 320 -19.02 -9.84 42.12
C PHE A 320 -19.46 -10.48 40.80
N THR A 321 -19.22 -9.86 39.63
CA THR A 321 -19.71 -10.39 38.34
C THR A 321 -18.67 -11.13 37.50
N GLY A 322 -17.37 -11.03 37.83
CA GLY A 322 -16.29 -11.62 37.02
C GLY A 322 -16.13 -10.94 35.63
N ARG A 323 -14.87 -10.79 35.20
CA ARG A 323 -14.37 -10.12 33.96
C ARG A 323 -15.13 -8.87 33.47
N ASN A 324 -14.62 -7.72 33.92
CA ASN A 324 -14.65 -6.39 33.28
C ASN A 324 -15.98 -5.89 32.69
N TYR A 325 -16.91 -5.48 33.55
CA TYR A 325 -18.10 -4.68 33.21
C TYR A 325 -17.82 -3.47 32.29
N LEU A 326 -16.66 -2.82 32.46
CA LEU A 326 -16.21 -1.71 31.61
C LEU A 326 -16.00 -2.14 30.15
N GLU A 327 -15.47 -3.33 29.95
CA GLU A 327 -15.20 -3.92 28.64
C GLU A 327 -16.51 -4.28 27.92
N GLU A 328 -17.50 -4.81 28.65
CA GLU A 328 -18.84 -5.11 28.11
C GLU A 328 -19.58 -3.83 27.69
N ARG A 329 -19.53 -2.77 28.52
CA ARG A 329 -20.14 -1.47 28.19
C ARG A 329 -19.47 -0.81 26.99
N LEU A 330 -18.14 -0.86 26.96
CA LEU A 330 -17.37 -0.38 25.82
C LEU A 330 -17.80 -1.15 24.56
N GLY A 331 -17.89 -2.48 24.63
CA GLY A 331 -18.35 -3.35 23.54
C GLY A 331 -19.71 -2.92 22.98
N LYS A 332 -20.73 -2.78 23.84
CA LYS A 332 -22.08 -2.37 23.42
C LYS A 332 -22.11 -1.00 22.71
N VAL A 333 -21.34 -0.03 23.22
CA VAL A 333 -21.28 1.30 22.61
C VAL A 333 -20.54 1.25 21.28
N MET A 334 -19.45 0.49 21.19
CA MET A 334 -18.74 0.28 19.92
C MET A 334 -19.61 -0.42 18.88
N ASP A 335 -20.33 -1.47 19.24
CA ASP A 335 -21.21 -2.21 18.32
C ASP A 335 -22.32 -1.31 17.76
N LYS A 336 -22.87 -0.42 18.58
CA LYS A 336 -23.84 0.60 18.12
C LYS A 336 -23.23 1.50 17.04
N TYR A 337 -22.00 1.98 17.23
CA TYR A 337 -21.33 2.83 16.25
C TYR A 337 -20.98 2.08 14.96
N ILE A 338 -20.58 0.81 15.06
CA ILE A 338 -20.34 -0.05 13.89
C ILE A 338 -21.62 -0.16 13.06
N SER A 339 -22.73 -0.52 13.70
CA SER A 339 -24.05 -0.60 13.04
C SER A 339 -24.50 0.72 12.39
N LEU A 340 -24.18 1.87 12.99
CA LEU A 340 -24.52 3.18 12.42
C LEU A 340 -23.63 3.54 11.23
N SER A 341 -22.32 3.26 11.31
CA SER A 341 -21.39 3.41 10.19
C SER A 341 -21.85 2.56 8.99
N ASP A 342 -22.22 1.30 9.22
CA ASP A 342 -22.71 0.41 8.17
C ASP A 342 -23.98 0.97 7.50
N ARG A 343 -24.95 1.44 8.31
CA ARG A 343 -26.16 2.09 7.78
C ARG A 343 -25.85 3.35 6.98
N TYR A 344 -24.87 4.15 7.39
CA TYR A 344 -24.44 5.34 6.67
C TYR A 344 -23.77 5.00 5.34
N VAL A 345 -22.91 3.97 5.31
CA VAL A 345 -22.30 3.48 4.07
C VAL A 345 -23.38 2.96 3.12
N VAL A 346 -24.30 2.12 3.62
CA VAL A 346 -25.46 1.63 2.84
C VAL A 346 -26.28 2.79 2.29
N LYS A 347 -26.55 3.82 3.10
CA LYS A 347 -27.26 5.01 2.64
C LYS A 347 -26.47 5.79 1.58
N THR A 348 -25.17 5.98 1.76
CA THR A 348 -24.34 6.73 0.81
C THR A 348 -24.21 5.99 -0.52
N ILE A 349 -24.09 4.66 -0.47
CA ILE A 349 -24.19 3.77 -1.63
C ILE A 349 -25.58 3.91 -2.26
N HIS A 350 -26.65 3.88 -1.45
CA HIS A 350 -28.03 4.07 -1.90
C HIS A 350 -28.19 5.39 -2.67
N ASP A 351 -27.74 6.49 -2.07
CA ASP A 351 -27.89 7.84 -2.59
C ASP A 351 -26.99 8.08 -3.82
N ARG A 352 -25.80 7.46 -3.90
CA ARG A 352 -24.89 7.63 -5.06
C ARG A 352 -25.20 6.71 -6.23
N ILE A 353 -25.67 5.49 -5.99
CA ILE A 353 -25.94 4.49 -7.02
C ILE A 353 -27.39 4.57 -7.50
N PHE A 354 -28.38 4.65 -6.59
CA PHE A 354 -29.78 4.36 -6.92
C PHE A 354 -30.66 5.59 -7.15
N SER A 355 -30.19 6.79 -6.80
CA SER A 355 -30.86 8.04 -7.22
C SER A 355 -30.97 8.15 -8.75
N ASN A 356 -30.12 7.42 -9.49
CA ASN A 356 -30.09 7.42 -10.95
C ASN A 356 -30.28 6.04 -11.61
N ALA A 357 -30.44 4.93 -10.87
CA ALA A 357 -30.24 3.58 -11.45
C ALA A 357 -31.37 2.56 -11.27
N LEU A 358 -32.52 2.88 -10.66
CA LEU A 358 -33.63 1.92 -10.44
C LEU A 358 -34.32 1.41 -11.72
N THR A 359 -33.84 1.77 -12.91
CA THR A 359 -34.28 1.23 -14.19
C THR A 359 -33.11 0.80 -15.08
N ASN A 360 -31.87 0.68 -14.57
CA ASN A 360 -30.70 0.40 -15.42
C ASN A 360 -30.56 -1.11 -15.72
N PRO A 361 -30.73 -1.55 -16.99
CA PRO A 361 -30.61 -2.95 -17.39
C PRO A 361 -29.22 -3.56 -17.16
N GLU A 362 -28.17 -2.74 -17.18
CA GLU A 362 -26.78 -3.18 -17.05
C GLU A 362 -26.47 -3.71 -15.64
N ILE A 363 -27.14 -3.17 -14.62
CA ILE A 363 -27.00 -3.65 -13.23
C ILE A 363 -27.67 -5.02 -13.06
N ALA A 364 -28.81 -5.24 -13.72
CA ALA A 364 -29.52 -6.51 -13.68
C ALA A 364 -28.72 -7.63 -14.37
N GLU A 365 -28.01 -7.29 -15.45
CA GLU A 365 -27.11 -8.21 -16.16
C GLU A 365 -25.87 -8.57 -15.33
N GLY A 366 -25.22 -7.59 -14.71
CA GLY A 366 -24.08 -7.83 -13.80
C GLY A 366 -24.47 -8.70 -12.60
N LEU A 367 -25.67 -8.47 -12.05
CA LEU A 367 -26.18 -9.27 -10.93
C LEU A 367 -26.53 -10.69 -11.35
N THR A 368 -27.14 -10.85 -12.52
CA THR A 368 -27.41 -12.14 -13.14
C THR A 368 -26.13 -12.95 -13.29
N LYS A 369 -25.06 -12.33 -13.78
CA LYS A 369 -23.75 -12.99 -13.94
C LYS A 369 -23.15 -13.39 -12.59
N PHE A 370 -23.13 -12.48 -11.62
CA PHE A 370 -22.60 -12.75 -10.28
C PHE A 370 -23.33 -13.91 -9.58
N LEU A 371 -24.66 -13.94 -9.65
CA LEU A 371 -25.47 -14.99 -9.04
C LEU A 371 -25.27 -16.36 -9.69
N ASN A 372 -25.06 -16.40 -11.00
CA ASN A 372 -24.75 -17.65 -11.69
C ASN A 372 -23.33 -18.15 -11.35
N GLU A 373 -22.35 -17.26 -11.19
CA GLU A 373 -20.97 -17.61 -10.81
C GLU A 373 -20.85 -18.08 -9.34
N HIS A 374 -21.77 -17.65 -8.48
CA HIS A 374 -21.73 -17.93 -7.03
C HIS A 374 -23.00 -18.64 -6.51
N LYS A 375 -23.65 -19.42 -7.37
CA LYS A 375 -24.98 -20.04 -7.15
C LYS A 375 -25.06 -20.85 -5.85
N ASP A 376 -24.08 -21.70 -5.58
CA ASP A 376 -24.08 -22.59 -4.40
C ASP A 376 -23.98 -21.80 -3.08
N GLN A 377 -23.26 -20.67 -3.08
CA GLN A 377 -23.12 -19.81 -1.90
C GLN A 377 -24.38 -18.96 -1.70
N ALA A 378 -24.93 -18.42 -2.79
CA ALA A 378 -26.17 -17.64 -2.75
C ALA A 378 -27.40 -18.47 -2.35
N ALA A 379 -27.45 -19.77 -2.70
CA ALA A 379 -28.55 -20.68 -2.37
C ALA A 379 -28.69 -20.97 -0.86
N THR A 380 -27.64 -20.77 -0.07
CA THR A 380 -27.67 -20.94 1.39
C THR A 380 -28.28 -19.74 2.14
N HIS A 381 -28.50 -18.63 1.44
CA HIS A 381 -29.03 -17.40 2.02
C HIS A 381 -30.56 -17.30 1.82
N PRO A 382 -31.35 -17.16 2.92
CA PRO A 382 -32.82 -17.20 2.86
C PRO A 382 -33.46 -16.14 1.96
N GLU A 383 -32.81 -14.99 1.84
CA GLU A 383 -33.29 -13.79 1.14
C GLU A 383 -33.31 -13.95 -0.38
N PHE A 384 -32.58 -14.94 -0.92
CA PHE A 384 -32.41 -15.13 -2.36
C PHE A 384 -33.13 -16.36 -2.91
N LYS A 385 -33.82 -17.11 -2.06
CA LYS A 385 -34.53 -18.33 -2.45
C LYS A 385 -35.56 -18.10 -3.56
N ASN A 386 -36.07 -16.87 -3.67
CA ASN A 386 -37.06 -16.48 -4.68
C ASN A 386 -36.44 -16.03 -6.02
N LEU A 387 -35.13 -15.76 -6.05
CA LEU A 387 -34.40 -15.37 -7.27
C LEU A 387 -33.68 -16.55 -7.92
N ILE A 388 -33.60 -17.69 -7.22
CA ILE A 388 -32.91 -18.89 -7.69
C ILE A 388 -33.97 -19.89 -8.17
N PRO A 389 -34.00 -20.25 -9.47
CA PRO A 389 -34.95 -21.22 -9.99
C PRO A 389 -34.78 -22.58 -9.30
N VAL A 390 -35.89 -23.18 -8.86
CA VAL A 390 -35.90 -24.46 -8.12
C VAL A 390 -35.42 -25.64 -8.97
N ASN A 391 -35.40 -25.49 -10.30
CA ASN A 391 -35.22 -26.59 -11.26
C ASN A 391 -33.80 -26.65 -11.87
N GLY A 392 -32.82 -25.94 -11.31
CA GLY A 392 -31.43 -25.96 -11.78
C GLY A 392 -31.12 -25.04 -12.96
N GLU A 393 -32.12 -24.32 -13.50
CA GLU A 393 -31.96 -23.36 -14.59
C GLU A 393 -31.05 -22.17 -14.24
N ALA A 394 -30.54 -21.48 -15.27
CA ALA A 394 -29.74 -20.27 -15.10
C ALA A 394 -30.57 -19.16 -14.46
N ILE A 395 -29.99 -18.48 -13.47
CA ILE A 395 -30.62 -17.34 -12.79
C ILE A 395 -30.70 -16.20 -13.80
N THR A 396 -31.86 -15.55 -13.94
CA THR A 396 -32.02 -14.33 -14.73
C THR A 396 -32.73 -13.31 -13.85
N VAL A 397 -32.09 -12.16 -13.60
CA VAL A 397 -32.65 -11.10 -12.78
C VAL A 397 -33.19 -10.00 -13.69
N GLN A 398 -34.47 -9.66 -13.55
CA GLN A 398 -35.04 -8.52 -14.25
C GLN A 398 -34.72 -7.20 -13.53
N PRO A 399 -34.56 -6.07 -14.23
CA PRO A 399 -34.26 -4.77 -13.60
C PRO A 399 -35.25 -4.36 -12.51
N GLN A 400 -36.51 -4.78 -12.64
CA GLN A 400 -37.58 -4.49 -11.68
C GLN A 400 -37.53 -5.36 -10.42
N GLU A 401 -36.75 -6.45 -10.43
CA GLU A 401 -36.60 -7.40 -9.32
C GLU A 401 -35.39 -7.06 -8.43
N VAL A 402 -34.58 -6.09 -8.85
CA VAL A 402 -33.39 -5.64 -8.12
C VAL A 402 -33.80 -4.75 -6.95
N ASN A 403 -33.81 -5.30 -5.73
CA ASN A 403 -34.09 -4.56 -4.50
C ASN A 403 -32.83 -4.31 -3.65
N ASN A 404 -32.86 -3.24 -2.85
CA ASN A 404 -31.71 -2.74 -2.09
C ASN A 404 -31.22 -3.69 -1.00
N PHE A 405 -32.12 -4.46 -0.39
CA PHE A 405 -31.79 -5.37 0.70
C PHE A 405 -31.02 -6.59 0.16
N ASN A 406 -31.42 -7.08 -1.01
CA ASN A 406 -30.82 -8.24 -1.63
C ASN A 406 -29.39 -7.98 -2.13
N LEU A 407 -29.08 -6.78 -2.66
CA LEU A 407 -27.74 -6.46 -3.16
C LEU A 407 -26.69 -6.31 -2.04
N ALA A 408 -27.06 -5.71 -0.91
CA ALA A 408 -26.15 -5.53 0.22
C ALA A 408 -25.74 -6.88 0.83
N GLU A 409 -26.68 -7.83 0.88
CA GLU A 409 -26.45 -9.18 1.37
C GLU A 409 -25.65 -10.02 0.36
N LEU A 410 -25.87 -9.86 -0.96
CA LEU A 410 -25.07 -10.53 -2.00
C LEU A 410 -23.62 -10.07 -2.03
N ARG A 411 -23.37 -8.78 -1.78
CA ARG A 411 -22.00 -8.26 -1.65
C ARG A 411 -21.23 -8.94 -0.53
N LYS A 412 -21.88 -9.35 0.56
CA LYS A 412 -21.20 -10.03 1.69
C LYS A 412 -20.67 -11.41 1.32
N VAL A 413 -21.27 -12.06 0.33
CA VAL A 413 -20.83 -13.38 -0.16
C VAL A 413 -19.44 -13.30 -0.78
N ASN A 414 -19.21 -12.32 -1.64
CA ASN A 414 -17.89 -12.05 -2.20
C ASN A 414 -17.76 -10.57 -2.64
N PRO A 415 -17.31 -9.66 -1.75
CA PRO A 415 -17.36 -8.22 -1.99
C PRO A 415 -16.56 -7.77 -3.22
N ILE A 416 -15.41 -8.42 -3.45
CA ILE A 416 -14.50 -8.05 -4.54
C ILE A 416 -15.05 -8.51 -5.89
N ALA A 417 -15.55 -9.74 -5.97
CA ALA A 417 -16.19 -10.23 -7.19
C ALA A 417 -17.49 -9.47 -7.48
N PHE A 418 -18.31 -9.22 -6.45
CA PHE A 418 -19.56 -8.45 -6.58
C PHE A 418 -19.30 -7.05 -7.11
N ASP A 419 -18.38 -6.30 -6.50
CA ASP A 419 -18.08 -4.94 -6.94
C ASP A 419 -17.50 -4.94 -8.38
N LYS A 420 -16.75 -5.98 -8.75
CA LYS A 420 -16.20 -6.13 -10.10
C LYS A 420 -17.28 -6.41 -11.14
N THR A 421 -18.13 -7.39 -10.90
CA THR A 421 -19.17 -7.82 -11.85
C THR A 421 -20.29 -6.79 -11.99
N ILE A 422 -20.55 -6.01 -10.94
CA ILE A 422 -21.59 -4.96 -10.94
C ILE A 422 -21.07 -3.63 -11.47
N PHE A 423 -19.82 -3.22 -11.20
CA PHE A 423 -19.37 -1.86 -11.50
C PHE A 423 -18.33 -1.75 -12.63
N GLU A 424 -17.56 -2.80 -12.91
CA GLU A 424 -16.43 -2.71 -13.86
C GLU A 424 -16.88 -2.84 -15.34
N ASP A 425 -17.92 -3.65 -15.63
CA ASP A 425 -18.51 -3.77 -16.99
C ASP A 425 -19.37 -2.53 -17.35
N LEU A 426 -20.00 -1.90 -16.35
CA LEU A 426 -20.77 -0.65 -16.44
C LEU A 426 -19.91 0.55 -16.90
N ILE A 427 -18.62 0.56 -16.56
CA ILE A 427 -17.67 1.61 -16.97
C ILE A 427 -17.25 1.45 -18.45
N LYS A 428 -17.19 0.21 -18.97
CA LYS A 428 -16.85 -0.04 -20.38
C LYS A 428 -17.99 0.35 -21.33
N LEU A 429 -19.26 0.14 -20.96
CA LEU A 429 -20.44 0.47 -21.78
C LEU A 429 -20.70 1.98 -21.94
N ARG A 430 -20.39 2.80 -20.92
CA ARG A 430 -20.49 4.27 -21.05
C ARG A 430 -19.46 4.88 -22.00
N SER A 431 -18.34 4.18 -22.24
CA SER A 431 -17.26 4.65 -23.11
C SER A 431 -17.58 4.48 -24.61
N SER A 432 -18.49 3.57 -24.96
CA SER A 432 -18.87 3.24 -26.34
C SER A 432 -20.11 3.98 -26.86
N ASN A 433 -20.87 4.68 -25.99
CA ASN A 433 -22.12 5.38 -26.36
C ASN A 433 -21.98 6.91 -26.55
N ILE A 434 -20.77 7.47 -26.51
CA ILE A 434 -20.54 8.89 -26.78
C ILE A 434 -20.38 9.11 -28.29
N LYS A 435 -21.45 9.53 -28.98
CA LYS A 435 -21.31 10.16 -30.31
C LYS A 435 -20.85 11.61 -30.15
N PRO A 436 -19.93 12.13 -30.99
CA PRO A 436 -19.49 13.52 -30.91
C PRO A 436 -20.67 14.47 -31.22
N PRO A 437 -20.79 15.62 -30.54
CA PRO A 437 -21.95 16.49 -30.69
C PRO A 437 -21.91 17.26 -32.02
N GLN A 438 -23.03 17.23 -32.75
CA GLN A 438 -23.31 18.17 -33.84
C GLN A 438 -23.72 19.52 -33.26
N ILE A 439 -23.01 20.58 -33.65
CA ILE A 439 -23.32 21.97 -33.33
C ILE A 439 -24.39 22.47 -34.31
N THR A 440 -25.44 23.11 -33.80
CA THR A 440 -26.23 24.06 -34.61
C THR A 440 -26.57 25.31 -33.77
N PRO A 441 -26.55 26.53 -34.35
CA PRO A 441 -26.39 27.77 -33.61
C PRO A 441 -27.70 28.55 -33.32
N ASN A 442 -27.59 29.43 -32.31
CA ASN A 442 -28.50 30.48 -31.85
C ASN A 442 -29.49 31.09 -32.86
N ILE A 443 -30.72 31.37 -32.38
CA ILE A 443 -31.41 32.64 -32.68
C ILE A 443 -32.12 33.17 -31.40
N SER A 444 -31.77 34.41 -31.07
CA SER A 444 -32.40 35.31 -30.10
C SER A 444 -33.45 36.17 -30.81
N THR A 445 -34.61 36.45 -30.19
CA THR A 445 -35.12 37.84 -30.04
C THR A 445 -36.37 37.96 -29.15
N LYS A 446 -36.19 38.74 -28.08
CA LYS A 446 -37.03 39.83 -27.51
C LYS A 446 -38.47 40.11 -28.00
N ASN A 447 -39.27 40.45 -26.97
CA ASN A 447 -40.36 41.44 -26.86
C ASN A 447 -41.80 41.00 -27.21
N GLN A 448 -42.71 41.05 -26.21
CA GLN A 448 -43.66 42.16 -26.07
C GLN A 448 -44.42 42.11 -24.74
N ALA A 449 -44.67 43.29 -24.19
CA ALA A 449 -45.37 43.53 -22.94
C ALA A 449 -46.89 43.69 -23.16
N ALA A 450 -47.62 43.52 -22.05
CA ALA A 450 -48.95 44.04 -21.73
C ALA A 450 -50.15 43.48 -22.51
N VAL A 451 -51.13 42.94 -21.77
CA VAL A 451 -52.49 43.48 -21.63
C VAL A 451 -53.21 42.74 -20.48
N ARG A 452 -53.82 43.53 -19.59
CA ARG A 452 -54.77 43.12 -18.55
C ARG A 452 -56.07 42.61 -19.21
N SER A 453 -56.70 41.57 -18.66
CA SER A 453 -58.05 41.68 -18.05
C SER A 453 -58.63 40.34 -17.59
N ARG A 454 -59.00 40.32 -16.30
CA ARG A 454 -60.22 39.81 -15.66
C ARG A 454 -60.67 38.35 -15.84
N GLY A 455 -60.73 37.70 -14.69
CA GLY A 455 -61.59 36.60 -14.27
C GLY A 455 -61.43 36.46 -12.78
#